data_AF-A0A3D2YUU9-F1
#
_entry.id   AF-A0A3D2YUU9-F1
#
_cell.length_a   1.000
_cell.length_b   1.000
_cell.length_c   1.000
_cell.angle_alpha   90.00
_cell.angle_beta   90.00
_cell.angle_gamma   90.00
#
_symmetry.space_group_name_H-M   'P 1'
#
loop_
_entity.id
_entity.type
_entity.pdbx_description
1 polymer ?
#
loop_
_entity_poly.entity_id
_entity_poly.type
_entity_poly.pdbx_seq_one_letter_code
_entity_poly.pdbx_strand_id
1 'polypeptide(L)' 'DSLKDRRVLALDMGALVAGSKFRGEFEERLKSVMDEVKQAHREVILFLDEIHTVVGAGAA' A
#
# COMPACT_ATOMS: atom_id res chain seq x y z
N ASP A 1 -21.39 -12.81 -3.84
CA ASP A 1 -21.36 -11.90 -5.01
C ASP A 1 -20.57 -10.60 -4.86
N SER A 2 -20.44 -9.98 -3.67
CA SER A 2 -19.79 -8.65 -3.51
C SER A 2 -18.30 -8.54 -3.88
N LEU A 3 -17.62 -9.67 -4.10
CA LEU A 3 -16.21 -9.78 -4.47
C LEU A 3 -15.98 -10.29 -5.90
N LYS A 4 -17.06 -10.66 -6.60
CA LYS A 4 -16.98 -11.11 -7.98
C LYS A 4 -16.38 -9.99 -8.84
N ASP A 5 -15.51 -10.35 -9.76
CA ASP A 5 -14.82 -9.45 -10.71
C ASP A 5 -13.83 -8.44 -10.10
N ARG A 6 -13.54 -8.54 -8.79
CA ARG A 6 -12.46 -7.75 -8.18
C ARG A 6 -11.08 -8.34 -8.48
N ARG A 7 -10.13 -7.46 -8.76
CA ARG A 7 -8.72 -7.76 -8.95
C ARG A 7 -7.99 -7.64 -7.61
N VAL A 8 -7.29 -8.70 -7.21
CA VAL A 8 -6.42 -8.67 -6.03
C VAL A 8 -5.02 -8.28 -6.47
N LEU A 9 -4.48 -7.22 -5.88
CA LEU A 9 -3.11 -6.76 -6.09
C LEU A 9 -2.36 -6.83 -4.76
N ALA A 10 -1.14 -7.37 -4.77
CA ALA A 10 -0.25 -7.32 -3.62
C ALA A 10 0.72 -6.15 -3.79
N LEU A 11 0.92 -5.36 -2.74
CA LEU A 11 1.90 -4.29 -2.73
C LEU A 11 3.20 -4.81 -2.13
N ASP A 12 4.29 -4.69 -2.89
CA ASP A 12 5.64 -4.95 -2.39
C ASP A 12 6.14 -3.73 -1.60
N MET A 13 6.21 -3.90 -0.29
CA MET A 13 6.72 -2.87 0.63
C MET A 13 8.21 -2.60 0.43
N GLY A 14 8.99 -3.61 0.02
CA GLY A 14 10.40 -3.46 -0.32
C GLY A 14 10.61 -2.56 -1.53
N ALA A 15 9.76 -2.68 -2.55
CA ALA A 15 9.78 -1.81 -3.72
C ALA A 15 9.42 -0.35 -3.40
N LEU A 16 8.49 -0.13 -2.46
CA LEU A 16 8.14 1.23 -2.00
C LEU A 16 9.27 1.90 -1.23
N VAL A 17 9.95 1.14 -0.38
CA VAL A 17 11.08 1.62 0.44
C VAL A 17 12.35 1.74 -0.40
N ALA A 18 12.54 0.91 -1.42
CA ALA A 18 13.68 0.95 -2.32
C ALA A 18 13.82 2.34 -2.97
N GLY A 19 14.98 2.96 -2.75
CA GLY A 19 15.29 4.29 -3.25
C GLY A 19 14.72 5.45 -2.44
N SER A 20 13.88 5.21 -1.44
CA SER A 20 13.48 6.25 -0.48
C SER A 20 14.60 6.48 0.53
N LYS A 21 15.14 7.70 0.58
CA LYS A 21 16.18 8.06 1.57
C LYS A 21 15.60 8.53 2.90
N PHE A 22 14.31 8.88 2.89
CA PHE A 22 13.61 9.50 4.00
C PHE A 22 12.22 8.89 4.17
N ARG A 23 11.80 8.69 5.42
CA ARG A 23 10.48 8.14 5.78
C ARG A 23 9.30 8.88 5.11
N GLY A 24 9.40 10.20 4.93
CA GLY A 24 8.34 10.99 4.30
C GLY A 24 8.10 10.63 2.83
N GLU A 25 9.14 10.26 2.08
CA GLU A 25 9.01 9.85 0.68
C GLU A 25 8.28 8.51 0.56
N PHE A 26 8.53 7.59 1.50
CA PHE A 26 7.77 6.35 1.60
C PHE A 26 6.29 6.62 1.89
N GLU A 27 5.97 7.50 2.85
CA GLU A 27 4.60 7.85 3.21
C GLU A 27 3.84 8.51 2.03
N GLU A 28 4.51 9.39 1.26
CA GLU A 28 3.94 10.00 0.05
C GLU A 28 3.65 8.97 -1.05
N ARG A 29 4.58 8.03 -1.31
CA ARG A 29 4.37 6.97 -2.29
C ARG A 29 3.23 6.04 -1.89
N LEU A 30 3.18 5.63 -0.62
CA LEU A 30 2.08 4.80 -0.11
C LEU A 30 0.73 5.51 -0.26
N LYS A 31 0.68 6.83 0.04
CA LYS A 31 -0.53 7.63 -0.15
C LYS A 31 -0.98 7.67 -1.61
N SER A 32 -0.07 7.83 -2.56
CA SER A 32 -0.38 7.79 -4.00
C SER A 32 -1.02 6.47 -4.40
N VAL A 33 -0.45 5.34 -3.97
CA VAL A 33 -1.00 4.00 -4.24
C VAL A 33 -2.41 3.86 -3.65
N MET A 34 -2.61 4.31 -2.41
CA MET A 34 -3.92 4.26 -1.75
C MET A 34 -4.97 5.10 -2.48
N ASP A 35 -4.59 6.24 -3.04
CA ASP A 35 -5.52 7.11 -3.76
C ASP A 35 -5.90 6.52 -5.13
N GLU A 36 -4.98 5.86 -5.84
CA GLU A 36 -5.30 5.10 -7.06
C GLU A 36 -6.28 3.95 -6.78
N VAL A 37 -6.08 3.21 -5.69
CA VAL A 37 -6.99 2.12 -5.30
C VAL A 37 -8.39 2.64 -4.94
N LYS A 38 -8.49 3.79 -4.28
CA LYS A 38 -9.79 4.45 -4.01
C LYS A 38 -10.48 4.89 -5.30
N GLN A 39 -9.71 5.37 -6.28
CA GLN A 39 -10.23 5.79 -7.58
C GLN A 39 -10.67 4.61 -8.45
N ALA A 40 -10.16 3.41 -8.22
CA ALA A 40 -10.52 2.19 -8.95
C ALA A 40 -11.95 1.65 -8.66
N HIS A 41 -12.88 2.48 -8.18
CA HIS A 41 -14.31 2.17 -8.03
C HIS A 41 -14.66 0.80 -7.42
N ARG A 42 -13.87 0.34 -6.43
CA ARG A 42 -14.00 -0.98 -5.74
C ARG A 42 -13.65 -2.21 -6.58
N GLU A 43 -13.09 -2.02 -7.78
CA GLU A 43 -12.58 -3.10 -8.64
C GLU A 43 -11.28 -3.71 -8.11
N VAL A 44 -10.54 -2.99 -7.26
CA VAL A 44 -9.26 -3.43 -6.72
C VAL A 44 -9.38 -3.76 -5.23
N ILE A 45 -8.81 -4.91 -4.83
CA ILE A 45 -8.47 -5.26 -3.46
C ILE A 45 -6.95 -5.18 -3.35
N LEU A 46 -6.46 -4.23 -2.56
CA LEU A 46 -5.04 -4.10 -2.25
C LEU A 46 -4.70 -4.95 -1.02
N PHE A 47 -3.76 -5.86 -1.17
CA PHE A 47 -3.18 -6.65 -0.10
C PHE A 47 -1.83 -6.04 0.30
N LEU A 48 -1.68 -5.80 1.60
CA LEU A 48 -0.46 -5.30 2.21
C LEU A 48 0.06 -6.40 3.13
N ASP A 49 1.17 -7.02 2.75
CA ASP A 49 1.84 -7.93 3.67
C ASP A 49 2.63 -7.12 4.71
N GLU A 50 2.69 -7.62 5.94
CA GLU A 50 3.55 -7.06 6.99
C GLU A 50 3.30 -5.56 7.31
N ILE A 51 2.05 -5.08 7.33
CA ILE A 51 1.73 -3.66 7.63
C ILE A 51 2.33 -3.15 8.96
N HIS A 52 2.61 -4.05 9.90
CA HIS A 52 3.26 -3.73 11.16
C HIS A 52 4.71 -3.22 11.00
N THR A 53 5.37 -3.48 9.87
CA THR A 53 6.69 -2.91 9.55
C THR A 53 6.65 -1.40 9.33
N VAL A 54 5.52 -0.90 8.83
CA VAL A 54 5.27 0.54 8.61
C VAL A 54 4.77 1.22 9.88
N VAL A 55 3.88 0.53 10.61
CA VAL A 55 3.20 1.09 11.79
C VAL A 55 4.01 0.92 13.08
N GLY A 56 4.84 -0.12 13.18
CA GLY A 56 5.57 -0.51 14.38
C GLY A 56 6.98 0.08 14.54
N ALA A 57 7.61 0.57 13.47
CA ALA A 57 8.97 1.14 13.54
C ALA A 57 9.04 2.53 14.22
N GLY A 58 7.90 3.11 14.61
CA GLY A 58 7.82 4.40 15.31
C GLY A 58 7.53 4.32 16.81
N ALA A 59 7.35 3.13 17.39
CA ALA A 59 6.92 2.95 18.78
C ALA A 59 7.91 2.12 19.63
N ALA A 60 9.18 2.11 19.27
CA ALA A 60 10.27 1.55 20.06
C ALA A 60 11.23 2.66 20.53
#